data_AF-A0A920G2X0-F1
#
_entry.id   AF-A0A920G2X0-F1
#
_cell.length_a   1.000
_cell.length_b   1.000
_cell.length_c   1.000
_cell.angle_alpha   90.00
_cell.angle_beta   90.00
_cell.angle_gamma   90.00
#
_symmetry.space_group_name_H-M   'P 1'
#
loop_
_entity.id
_entity.type
_entity.pdbx_description
1 polymer ?
#
loop_
_entity_poly.entity_id
_entity_poly.type
_entity_poly.pdbx_seq_one_letter_code
_entity_poly.pdbx_strand_id
1 'polypeptide(L)'
;MGMVTKCRELAKANGWFMARQFENLANADVHERTTAREIMDAFEARSLTICLGLRHRRYLDRRGASTAAERPDTKIITTEPDGAALLSDGREQERREDGSASGSHPAWAPI
;
A
#
# COMPACT_ATOMS: atom_id res chain seq x y z
N MET A 1 16.67 1.53 -8.24
CA MET A 1 15.64 2.53 -8.65
C MET A 1 15.68 2.92 -10.14
N GLY A 2 16.39 2.20 -11.03
CA GLY A 2 16.57 2.64 -12.42
C GLY A 2 15.28 2.85 -13.22
N MET A 3 14.33 1.91 -13.11
CA MET A 3 13.04 1.99 -13.81
C MET A 3 12.22 3.23 -13.41
N VAL A 4 12.14 3.56 -12.11
CA VAL A 4 11.41 4.73 -11.62
C VAL A 4 12.05 6.04 -12.10
N THR A 5 13.38 6.13 -12.09
CA THR A 5 14.11 7.28 -12.64
C THR A 5 13.79 7.45 -14.13
N LYS A 6 13.81 6.35 -14.90
CA LYS A 6 13.51 6.41 -16.33
C LYS A 6 12.08 6.85 -16.62
N CYS A 7 11.10 6.37 -15.84
CA CYS A 7 9.72 6.83 -15.97
C CYS A 7 9.58 8.33 -15.71
N ARG A 8 10.29 8.89 -14.71
CA ARG A 8 10.27 10.34 -14.43
C ARG A 8 10.86 11.16 -15.58
N GLU A 9 11.99 10.72 -16.13
CA GLU A 9 12.63 11.37 -17.29
C GLU A 9 11.68 11.43 -18.48
N LEU A 10 11.08 10.29 -18.85
CA LEU A 10 10.19 10.18 -19.99
C LEU A 10 8.89 10.97 -19.78
N ALA A 11 8.32 10.91 -18.59
CA ALA A 11 7.13 11.69 -18.26
C ALA A 11 7.39 13.20 -18.40
N LYS A 12 8.53 13.68 -17.88
CA LYS A 12 8.92 15.09 -18.01
C LYS A 12 9.20 15.49 -19.45
N ALA A 13 9.93 14.67 -20.21
CA ALA A 13 10.31 14.97 -21.59
C ALA A 13 9.11 15.02 -22.55
N ASN A 14 8.09 14.19 -22.30
CA ASN A 14 6.95 14.06 -23.20
C ASN A 14 5.65 14.70 -22.65
N GLY A 15 5.69 15.29 -21.45
CA GLY A 15 4.49 15.81 -20.78
C GLY A 15 3.48 14.73 -20.40
N TRP A 16 3.92 13.48 -20.20
CA TRP A 16 3.04 12.37 -19.86
C TRP A 16 2.64 12.36 -18.39
N PHE A 17 1.47 11.80 -18.12
CA PHE A 17 1.02 11.54 -16.76
C PHE A 17 1.77 10.35 -16.14
N MET A 18 2.30 10.54 -14.94
CA MET A 18 2.90 9.47 -14.13
C MET A 18 2.01 9.21 -12.91
N ALA A 19 1.44 8.00 -12.82
CA ALA A 19 0.41 7.67 -11.83
C ALA A 19 0.89 7.61 -10.37
N ARG A 20 2.19 7.35 -10.14
CA ARG A 20 2.84 7.32 -8.82
C ARG A 20 2.13 6.42 -7.79
N GLN A 21 1.93 5.14 -8.12
CA GLN A 21 1.09 4.23 -7.33
C GLN A 21 1.44 4.06 -5.83
N PHE A 22 2.69 4.36 -5.44
CA PHE A 22 3.17 4.27 -4.04
C PHE A 22 3.09 5.61 -3.28
N GLU A 23 2.73 6.69 -3.97
CA GLU A 23 2.55 8.02 -3.41
C GLU A 23 1.10 8.51 -3.54
N ASN A 24 0.40 8.07 -4.59
CA ASN A 24 -0.94 8.50 -4.93
C ASN A 24 -2.00 7.83 -4.04
N LEU A 25 -2.73 8.66 -3.29
CA LEU A 25 -3.79 8.22 -2.39
C LEU A 25 -4.95 7.56 -3.12
N ALA A 26 -5.21 7.91 -4.40
CA ALA A 26 -6.29 7.32 -5.18
C ALA A 26 -6.23 5.79 -5.25
N ASN A 27 -5.02 5.21 -5.17
CA ASN A 27 -4.83 3.76 -5.09
C ASN A 27 -5.45 3.16 -3.81
N ALA A 28 -5.24 3.80 -2.65
CA ALA A 28 -5.86 3.35 -1.41
C ALA A 28 -7.36 3.66 -1.37
N ASP A 29 -7.75 4.84 -1.84
CA ASP A 29 -9.12 5.35 -1.80
C ASP A 29 -10.09 4.47 -2.59
N VAL A 30 -9.68 4.00 -3.78
CA VAL A 30 -10.54 3.16 -4.61
C VAL A 30 -10.84 1.84 -3.91
N HIS A 31 -9.85 1.21 -3.29
CA HIS A 31 -10.06 -0.05 -2.58
C HIS A 31 -10.87 0.11 -1.29
N GLU A 32 -10.77 1.26 -0.61
CA GLU A 32 -11.63 1.58 0.53
C GLU A 32 -13.09 1.73 0.06
N ARG A 33 -13.32 2.43 -1.05
CA ARG A 33 -14.67 2.70 -1.58
C ARG A 33 -15.34 1.49 -2.24
N THR A 34 -14.56 0.58 -2.83
CA THR A 34 -15.09 -0.58 -3.57
C THR A 34 -14.74 -1.89 -2.88
N THR A 35 -13.48 -2.30 -2.90
CA THR A 35 -13.03 -3.63 -2.46
C THR A 35 -13.36 -3.92 -0.99
N ALA A 36 -13.27 -2.91 -0.12
CA ALA A 36 -13.67 -3.08 1.28
C ALA A 36 -15.18 -3.31 1.40
N ARG A 37 -16.00 -2.55 0.69
CA ARG A 37 -17.46 -2.71 0.66
C ARG A 37 -17.87 -4.08 0.11
N GLU A 38 -17.28 -4.51 -1.01
CA GLU A 38 -17.51 -5.84 -1.61
C GLU A 38 -17.25 -6.98 -0.61
N ILE A 39 -16.19 -6.87 0.19
CA ILE A 39 -15.85 -7.85 1.21
C ILE A 39 -16.80 -7.77 2.42
N MET A 40 -17.21 -6.58 2.82
CA MET A 40 -18.17 -6.42 3.91
C MET A 40 -19.53 -7.01 3.54
N ASP A 41 -20.00 -6.73 2.33
CA ASP A 41 -21.26 -7.22 1.79
C ASP A 41 -21.22 -8.75 1.60
N ALA A 42 -20.08 -9.31 1.21
CA ALA A 42 -19.95 -10.77 1.08
C ALA A 42 -19.94 -11.53 2.43
N PHE A 43 -19.66 -10.85 3.54
CA PHE A 43 -19.46 -11.46 4.86
C PHE A 43 -20.46 -10.99 5.93
N GLU A 44 -21.47 -10.20 5.56
CA GLU A 44 -22.57 -9.63 6.39
C GLU A 44 -22.49 -9.97 7.90
N ALA A 45 -23.15 -11.05 8.33
CA ALA A 45 -23.27 -11.46 9.74
C ALA A 45 -22.20 -12.47 10.21
N ARG A 46 -21.23 -12.82 9.36
CA ARG A 46 -20.18 -13.81 9.67
C ARG A 46 -18.97 -13.10 10.24
N SER A 47 -18.23 -13.75 11.14
CA SER A 47 -16.94 -13.25 11.59
C SER A 47 -16.02 -13.00 10.39
N LEU A 48 -15.32 -11.87 10.41
CA LEU A 48 -14.45 -11.44 9.32
C LEU A 48 -13.01 -11.37 9.83
N THR A 49 -12.11 -12.05 9.13
CA THR A 49 -10.67 -11.88 9.29
C THR A 49 -10.09 -11.77 7.89
N ILE A 50 -9.34 -10.71 7.64
CA ILE A 50 -8.82 -10.36 6.33
C ILE A 50 -7.31 -10.59 6.34
N CYS A 51 -6.80 -11.40 5.42
CA CYS A 51 -5.37 -11.59 5.20
C CYS A 51 -4.95 -10.97 3.86
N LEU A 52 -3.97 -10.05 3.87
CA LEU A 52 -3.50 -9.34 2.67
C LEU A 52 -1.97 -9.41 2.58
N GLY A 53 -1.44 -9.63 1.39
CA GLY A 53 0.00 -9.43 1.16
C GLY A 53 0.34 -7.94 1.19
N LEU A 54 1.45 -7.57 1.84
CA LEU A 54 1.91 -6.19 1.83
C LEU A 54 2.32 -5.79 0.41
N ARG A 55 1.63 -4.77 -0.10
CA ARG A 55 2.01 -4.09 -1.36
C ARG A 55 2.22 -2.61 -1.15
N HIS A 56 1.37 -1.99 -0.33
CA HIS A 56 1.44 -0.56 -0.02
C HIS A 56 0.94 -0.31 1.41
N ARG A 57 1.79 0.25 2.27
CA ARG A 57 1.46 0.46 3.70
C ARG A 57 0.20 1.30 3.91
N ARG A 58 0.06 2.44 3.22
CA ARG A 58 -1.11 3.33 3.42
C ARG A 58 -2.45 2.69 3.02
N TYR A 59 -2.41 1.67 2.17
CA TYR A 59 -3.62 0.93 1.83
C TYR A 59 -4.14 0.13 3.04
N LEU A 60 -3.24 -0.54 3.78
CA LEU A 60 -3.58 -1.24 5.00
C LEU A 60 -4.10 -0.29 6.07
N ASP A 61 -3.44 0.87 6.23
CA ASP A 61 -3.84 1.86 7.24
C ASP A 61 -5.26 2.39 6.99
N ARG A 62 -5.58 2.81 5.74
CA ARG A 62 -6.92 3.31 5.38
C ARG A 62 -7.99 2.24 5.45
N ARG A 63 -7.71 1.06 4.88
CA ARG A 63 -8.65 -0.06 4.92
C ARG A 63 -8.93 -0.49 6.37
N GLY A 64 -7.90 -0.51 7.21
CA GLY A 64 -8.03 -0.80 8.63
C GLY A 64 -8.91 0.20 9.36
N ALA A 65 -8.70 1.50 9.13
CA ALA A 65 -9.55 2.53 9.72
C ALA A 65 -11.03 2.38 9.31
N SER A 66 -11.32 2.23 8.01
CA SER A 66 -12.69 2.06 7.50
C SER A 66 -13.34 0.77 8.02
N THR A 67 -12.63 -0.36 7.96
CA THR A 67 -13.16 -1.65 8.39
C THR A 67 -13.40 -1.67 9.91
N ALA A 68 -12.48 -1.10 10.70
CA ALA A 68 -12.62 -1.02 12.15
C ALA A 68 -13.77 -0.09 12.58
N ALA A 69 -14.05 0.97 11.81
CA ALA A 69 -15.18 1.86 12.08
C ALA A 69 -16.53 1.16 11.91
N GLU A 70 -16.67 0.28 10.92
CA GLU A 70 -17.92 -0.46 10.67
C GLU A 70 -18.01 -1.78 11.45
N ARG A 71 -16.89 -2.47 11.64
CA ARG A 71 -16.79 -3.80 12.27
C ARG A 71 -15.52 -3.91 13.11
N PRO A 72 -15.51 -3.37 14.34
CA PRO A 72 -14.32 -3.27 15.19
C PRO A 72 -13.70 -4.63 15.57
N ASP A 73 -14.49 -5.70 15.55
CA ASP A 73 -14.01 -7.06 15.83
C ASP A 73 -13.24 -7.70 14.66
N THR A 74 -13.22 -7.06 13.48
CA THR A 74 -12.52 -7.56 12.31
C THR A 74 -11.01 -7.51 12.52
N LYS A 75 -10.34 -8.63 12.33
CA LYS A 75 -8.87 -8.69 12.32
C LYS A 75 -8.34 -8.50 10.91
N ILE A 76 -7.38 -7.60 10.74
CA ILE A 76 -6.63 -7.44 9.49
C ILE A 76 -5.20 -7.90 9.74
N ILE A 77 -4.79 -8.89 8.97
CA ILE A 77 -3.48 -9.53 9.04
C ILE A 77 -2.77 -9.23 7.72
N THR A 78 -1.52 -8.77 7.80
CA THR A 78 -0.67 -8.60 6.62
C THR A 78 0.45 -9.62 6.61
N THR A 79 0.94 -9.97 5.43
CA THR A 79 2.11 -10.83 5.27
C THR A 79 3.20 -10.14 4.48
N GLU A 80 4.45 -10.49 4.77
CA GLU A 80 5.64 -10.01 4.08
C GLU A 80 6.53 -11.22 3.76
N PRO A 81 7.29 -11.18 2.66
CA PRO A 81 8.32 -12.17 2.42
C PRO A 81 9.55 -11.90 3.30
N ASP A 82 10.27 -12.95 3.69
CA ASP A 82 11.46 -12.83 4.55
C ASP A 82 12.53 -11.90 3.95
N GLY A 83 12.74 -11.95 2.62
CA GLY A 83 13.68 -11.08 1.91
C GLY A 83 13.19 -9.64 1.68
N ALA A 84 11.97 -9.29 2.10
CA ALA A 84 11.45 -7.92 2.03
C ALA A 84 10.45 -7.63 3.17
N ALA A 85 10.84 -7.93 4.40
CA ALA A 85 10.04 -7.71 5.60
C ALA A 85 10.09 -6.24 6.06
N LEU A 86 9.49 -5.34 5.25
CA LEU A 86 9.59 -3.88 5.42
C LEU A 86 8.91 -3.35 6.68
N LEU A 87 7.74 -3.88 7.07
CA LEU A 87 7.02 -3.51 8.28
C LEU A 87 7.67 -4.12 9.50
N SER A 88 8.03 -5.41 9.42
CA SER A 88 8.63 -6.15 10.52
C SER A 88 10.02 -5.65 10.88
N ASP A 89 10.76 -5.11 9.91
CA ASP A 89 12.06 -4.46 10.13
C ASP A 89 11.97 -3.18 10.98
N GLY A 90 10.79 -2.55 11.07
CA GLY A 90 10.51 -1.43 11.97
C GLY A 90 11.16 -0.09 11.59
N ARG A 91 12.07 -0.06 10.62
CA ARG A 91 12.64 1.19 10.09
C ARG A 91 11.65 1.88 9.17
N GLU A 92 11.66 3.21 9.19
CA GLU A 92 10.87 3.99 8.25
C GLU A 92 11.59 4.12 6.90
N GLN A 93 10.81 4.06 5.82
CA GLN A 93 11.31 4.40 4.50
C GLN A 93 11.55 5.90 4.41
N GLU A 94 12.81 6.29 4.23
CA GLU A 94 13.17 7.66 3.91
C GLU A 94 12.47 8.15 2.62
N ARG A 95 12.00 9.40 2.65
CA ARG A 95 11.24 10.03 1.57
C ARG A 95 11.79 11.40 1.23
N ARG A 96 11.57 11.80 -0.01
CA ARG A 96 11.84 13.14 -0.53
C ARG A 96 10.69 14.08 -0.20
N GLU A 97 10.89 15.38 -0.40
CA GLU A 97 9.85 16.41 -0.21
C GLU A 97 8.57 16.14 -1.02
N ASP A 98 8.71 15.53 -2.21
CA ASP A 98 7.58 15.16 -3.07
C ASP A 98 6.85 13.87 -2.63
N GLY A 99 7.22 13.33 -1.46
CA GLY A 99 6.66 12.12 -0.87
C GLY A 99 7.17 10.80 -1.45
N SER A 100 7.99 10.84 -2.51
CA SER A 100 8.54 9.61 -3.10
C SER A 100 9.70 9.05 -2.30
N ALA A 101 9.94 7.74 -2.41
CA ALA A 101 11.05 7.09 -1.70
C ALA A 101 12.41 7.69 -2.12
N SER A 102 13.29 7.99 -1.15
CA SER A 102 14.63 8.53 -1.41
C SER A 102 15.54 7.49 -2.08
N GLY A 103 15.37 6.22 -1.71
CA GLY A 103 16.10 5.05 -2.19
C GLY A 103 15.34 3.75 -1.92
N SER A 104 16.00 2.61 -2.09
CA SER A 104 15.46 1.31 -1.68
C SER A 104 15.43 1.20 -0.16
N HIS A 105 14.44 0.51 0.40
CA HIS A 105 14.44 0.18 1.82
C HIS A 105 15.62 -0.75 2.16
N PRO A 106 16.30 -0.59 3.30
CA PRO A 106 17.42 -1.47 3.66
C PRO A 106 17.03 -2.95 3.82
N ALA A 107 15.80 -3.23 4.25
CA ALA A 107 15.26 -4.58 4.34
C ALA A 107 14.79 -5.16 2.99
N TRP A 108 14.87 -4.39 1.90
CA TRP A 108 14.51 -4.86 0.57
C TRP A 108 15.69 -5.61 -0.07
N ALA A 109 15.63 -6.95 -0.02
CA ALA A 109 16.58 -7.86 -0.61
C ALA A 109 15.85 -8.96 -1.41
N PRO A 110 15.14 -8.59 -2.50
CA PRO A 110 14.53 -9.59 -3.36
C PRO A 110 15.63 -10.44 -4.00
N ILE A 111 15.38 -11.75 -3.99
CA ILE A 111 16.20 -12.79 -4.61
C ILE A 111 16.14 -12.68 -6.14
#